data_AF-A0A0G0Z7S0-F1
#
_entry.id   AF-A0A0G0Z7S0-F1
#
_cell.length_a   1.000
_cell.length_b   1.000
_cell.length_c   1.000
_cell.angle_alpha   90.00
_cell.angle_beta   90.00
_cell.angle_gamma   90.00
#
_symmetry.space_group_name_H-M   'P 1'
#
loop_
_entity.id
_entity.type
_entity.pdbx_description
1 polymer ?
#
loop_
_entity_poly.entity_id
_entity_poly.type
_entity_poly.pdbx_seq_one_letter_code
_entity_poly.pdbx_strand_id
1 'polypeptide(L)'
;MNIVDLIIILSLIGYIILGYYQGFIKVLIEIFGFILALMVSFSFYPEAASFLASHFKIQESFANILGFFVIWMFIDGLYLIGAQIVYRHFPTKITESTVNKAGGIAASFIKAFIMIAIIVTLVVSLPVSGPIKTKVLASSIAPFLVSKTQRYEGDIQKLFGRAIKDSLTYFMVKPKENEKIDLKFTQTEVMADRKSEEDMLELLNEERSKNNLKPLSMELQLREVARTHSKDMFAKGYFAHENLEGKTPFDRMEAAGIDYEYAGENLALAPNVEMAHAGLMNSPGHRANILDPHFNKVGIGCIDGGAYGKMFSQEFTN
;
A
#
# COMPACT_ATOMS: atom_id res chain seq x y z
N MET A 1 14.90 6.96 26.13
CA MET A 1 13.88 7.75 25.40
C MET A 1 13.54 7.01 24.12
N ASN A 2 12.26 6.77 23.84
CA ASN A 2 11.82 6.08 22.62
C ASN A 2 12.16 6.94 21.38
N ILE A 3 12.52 6.31 20.26
CA ILE A 3 12.81 7.03 19.00
C ILE A 3 11.62 7.88 18.53
N VAL A 4 10.39 7.42 18.77
CA VAL A 4 9.17 8.16 18.43
C VAL A 4 9.05 9.43 19.28
N ASP A 5 9.36 9.35 20.59
CA ASP A 5 9.37 10.53 21.47
C ASP A 5 10.42 11.55 20.99
N LEU A 6 11.61 11.08 20.58
CA LEU A 6 12.66 11.92 20.03
C LEU A 6 12.19 12.65 18.76
N ILE A 7 11.57 11.92 17.81
CA ILE A 7 11.05 12.50 16.57
C ILE A 7 9.98 13.56 16.85
N ILE A 8 9.07 13.29 17.78
CA ILE A 8 8.02 14.23 18.19
C ILE A 8 8.64 15.51 18.77
N ILE A 9 9.61 15.37 19.69
CA ILE A 9 10.28 16.51 20.32
C ILE A 9 11.08 17.33 19.30
N LEU A 10 11.84 16.68 18.42
CA LEU A 10 12.61 17.38 17.37
C LEU A 10 11.68 18.12 16.40
N SER A 11 10.55 17.52 16.03
CA SER A 11 9.54 18.16 15.19
C SER A 11 8.97 19.39 15.89
N LEU A 12 8.59 19.27 17.17
CA LEU A 12 8.08 20.37 17.98
C LEU A 12 9.07 21.55 18.02
N ILE A 13 10.36 21.26 18.27
CA ILE A 13 11.42 22.28 18.27
C ILE A 13 11.52 22.96 16.90
N GLY A 14 11.50 22.18 15.81
CA GLY A 14 11.52 22.73 14.45
C GLY A 14 10.36 23.69 14.19
N TYR A 15 9.13 23.31 14.55
CA TYR A 15 7.95 24.19 14.42
C TYR A 15 8.07 25.45 15.28
N ILE A 16 8.57 25.34 16.51
CA ILE A 16 8.78 26.49 17.41
C ILE A 16 9.75 27.50 16.78
N ILE A 17 10.87 27.01 16.25
CA ILE A 17 11.89 27.85 15.58
C ILE A 17 11.26 28.54 14.37
N LEU A 18 10.56 27.80 13.51
CA LEU A 18 9.86 28.37 12.36
C LEU A 18 8.78 29.39 12.78
N GLY A 19 8.06 29.11 13.86
CA GLY A 19 7.04 30.00 14.42
C GLY A 19 7.60 31.34 14.84
N TYR A 20 8.77 31.36 15.46
CA TYR A 20 9.44 32.61 15.82
C TYR A 20 9.74 33.47 14.58
N TYR A 21 10.23 32.86 13.50
CA TYR A 21 10.54 33.57 12.26
C TYR A 21 9.31 33.99 11.45
N GLN A 22 8.24 33.21 11.49
CA GLN A 22 6.99 33.50 10.79
C GLN A 22 6.12 34.52 11.53
N GLY A 23 6.16 34.48 12.86
CA GLY A 23 5.34 35.30 13.74
C GLY A 23 3.89 34.83 13.86
N PHE A 24 3.25 35.26 14.94
CA PHE A 24 1.92 34.83 15.39
C PHE A 24 0.85 34.96 14.32
N ILE A 25 0.74 36.13 13.70
CA ILE A 25 -0.34 36.42 12.74
C ILE A 25 -0.30 35.44 11.57
N LYS A 26 0.89 35.21 11.00
CA LYS A 26 1.06 34.31 9.86
C LYS A 26 0.72 32.88 10.25
N VAL A 27 1.24 32.40 11.39
CA VAL A 27 0.98 31.04 11.86
C VAL A 27 -0.50 30.82 12.15
N LEU A 28 -1.20 31.78 12.74
CA LEU A 28 -2.65 31.68 12.96
C LEU A 28 -3.44 31.57 11.66
N ILE A 29 -3.09 32.40 10.67
CA ILE A 29 -3.72 32.35 9.35
C ILE A 29 -3.50 30.96 8.73
N GLU A 30 -2.29 30.40 8.80
CA GLU A 30 -2.00 29.06 8.29
C GLU A 30 -2.77 27.95 9.03
N ILE A 31 -2.90 28.03 10.37
CA ILE A 31 -3.69 27.05 11.14
C ILE A 31 -5.15 27.06 10.69
N PHE A 32 -5.75 28.25 10.54
CA PHE A 32 -7.14 28.37 10.11
C PHE A 32 -7.32 27.81 8.69
N GLY A 33 -6.42 28.14 7.77
CA GLY A 33 -6.43 27.61 6.41
C GLY A 33 -6.37 26.10 6.36
N PHE A 34 -5.43 25.52 7.10
CA PHE A 34 -5.28 24.08 7.20
C PHE A 34 -6.55 23.40 7.73
N ILE A 35 -7.14 23.92 8.80
CA ILE A 35 -8.37 23.36 9.40
C ILE A 35 -9.54 23.47 8.41
N LEU A 36 -9.70 24.63 7.76
CA LEU A 36 -10.74 24.85 6.75
C LEU A 36 -10.58 23.88 5.59
N ALA A 37 -9.39 23.79 5.01
CA ALA A 37 -9.10 22.88 3.90
C ALA A 37 -9.37 21.43 4.31
N LEU A 38 -9.00 21.02 5.52
CA LEU A 38 -9.26 19.68 6.03
C LEU A 38 -10.77 19.39 6.15
N MET A 39 -11.54 20.31 6.72
CA MET A 39 -13.00 20.18 6.87
C MET A 39 -13.73 20.09 5.52
N VAL A 40 -13.35 20.94 4.57
CA VAL A 40 -13.92 20.92 3.22
C VAL A 40 -13.54 19.61 2.52
N SER A 41 -12.30 19.15 2.65
CA SER A 41 -11.86 17.90 2.05
C SER A 41 -12.63 16.69 2.56
N PHE A 42 -12.86 16.57 3.87
CA PHE A 42 -13.69 15.49 4.41
C PHE A 42 -15.14 15.53 3.93
N SER A 43 -15.65 16.71 3.58
CA SER A 43 -17.02 16.89 3.13
C SER A 43 -17.21 16.58 1.64
N PHE A 44 -16.22 16.92 0.81
CA PHE A 44 -16.34 16.90 -0.66
C PHE A 44 -15.42 15.90 -1.38
N TYR A 45 -14.62 15.12 -0.63
CA TYR A 45 -13.81 14.08 -1.27
C TYR A 45 -14.62 13.01 -2.02
N PRO A 46 -15.84 12.60 -1.60
CA PRO A 46 -16.58 11.54 -2.31
C PRO A 46 -16.95 11.95 -3.75
N GLU A 47 -17.32 13.22 -3.96
CA GLU A 47 -17.65 13.76 -5.29
C GLU A 47 -16.41 13.80 -6.18
N ALA A 48 -15.29 14.28 -5.64
CA ALA A 48 -14.01 14.28 -6.35
C ALA A 48 -13.56 12.83 -6.68
N ALA A 49 -13.74 11.90 -5.75
CA ALA A 49 -13.41 10.50 -5.93
C ALA A 49 -14.25 9.84 -7.03
N SER A 50 -15.57 10.10 -7.06
CA SER A 50 -16.47 9.59 -8.10
C SER A 50 -16.06 10.09 -9.49
N PHE A 51 -15.70 11.38 -9.59
CA PHE A 51 -15.17 11.95 -10.82
C PHE A 51 -13.86 11.27 -11.24
N LEU A 52 -12.90 11.11 -10.31
CA LEU A 52 -11.62 10.50 -10.61
C LEU A 52 -11.75 9.02 -11.01
N ALA A 53 -12.58 8.25 -10.31
CA ALA A 53 -12.83 6.85 -10.61
C ALA A 53 -13.43 6.65 -12.02
N SER A 54 -14.41 7.48 -12.39
CA SER A 54 -15.07 7.39 -13.70
C SER A 54 -14.18 7.82 -14.87
N HIS A 55 -13.36 8.86 -14.69
CA HIS A 55 -12.56 9.42 -15.79
C HIS A 55 -11.20 8.74 -15.97
N PHE A 56 -10.58 8.32 -14.87
CA PHE A 56 -9.23 7.74 -14.89
C PHE A 56 -9.24 6.22 -14.69
N LYS A 57 -10.41 5.59 -14.56
CA LYS A 57 -10.58 4.15 -14.34
C LYS A 57 -9.77 3.62 -13.15
N ILE A 58 -9.60 4.46 -12.12
CA ILE A 58 -8.93 4.08 -10.89
C ILE A 58 -9.92 3.40 -9.94
N GLN A 59 -9.44 2.46 -9.15
CA GLN A 59 -10.25 1.78 -8.15
C GLN A 59 -10.77 2.78 -7.10
N GLU A 60 -12.04 2.62 -6.71
CA GLU A 60 -12.80 3.54 -5.86
C GLU A 60 -12.08 3.92 -4.56
N SER A 61 -11.41 2.96 -3.93
CA SER A 61 -10.71 3.18 -2.67
C SER A 61 -9.47 4.09 -2.83
N PHE A 62 -8.72 3.95 -3.92
CA PHE A 62 -7.65 4.90 -4.26
C PHE A 62 -8.20 6.26 -4.71
N ALA A 63 -9.33 6.26 -5.42
CA ALA A 63 -10.01 7.48 -5.83
C ALA A 63 -10.44 8.33 -4.63
N ASN A 64 -10.87 7.72 -3.53
CA ASN A 64 -11.21 8.41 -2.28
C ASN A 64 -10.02 9.20 -1.70
N ILE A 65 -8.85 8.55 -1.63
CA ILE A 65 -7.63 9.19 -1.13
C ILE A 65 -7.23 10.36 -2.04
N LEU A 66 -7.20 10.13 -3.35
CA LEU A 66 -6.83 11.16 -4.31
C LEU A 66 -7.84 12.32 -4.31
N GLY A 67 -9.14 12.03 -4.26
CA GLY A 67 -10.19 13.03 -4.16
C GLY A 67 -10.00 13.93 -2.93
N PHE A 68 -9.67 13.33 -1.78
CA PHE A 68 -9.39 14.09 -0.57
C PHE A 68 -8.20 15.04 -0.74
N PHE A 69 -7.07 14.55 -1.25
CA PHE A 69 -5.88 15.39 -1.44
C PHE A 69 -6.07 16.45 -2.52
N VAL A 70 -6.81 16.16 -3.59
CA VAL A 70 -7.13 17.14 -4.64
C VAL A 70 -7.95 18.29 -4.08
N ILE A 71 -9.02 17.99 -3.33
CA ILE A 71 -9.83 19.04 -2.69
C ILE A 71 -8.98 19.81 -1.67
N TRP A 72 -8.18 19.10 -0.85
CA TRP A 72 -7.35 19.73 0.16
C TRP A 72 -6.36 20.72 -0.46
N MET A 73 -5.61 20.29 -1.49
CA MET A 73 -4.64 21.14 -2.19
C MET A 73 -5.31 22.32 -2.88
N PHE A 74 -6.48 22.12 -3.48
CA PHE A 74 -7.21 23.18 -4.14
C PHE A 74 -7.69 24.25 -3.15
N ILE A 75 -8.30 23.84 -2.05
CA ILE A 75 -8.82 24.75 -1.02
C ILE A 75 -7.69 25.45 -0.27
N ASP A 76 -6.64 24.71 0.11
CA ASP A 76 -5.46 25.28 0.77
C ASP A 76 -4.76 26.28 -0.16
N GLY A 77 -4.60 25.96 -1.45
CA GLY A 77 -4.03 26.87 -2.44
C GLY A 77 -4.83 28.17 -2.59
N LEU A 78 -6.16 28.08 -2.73
CA LEU A 78 -7.04 29.25 -2.78
C LEU A 78 -6.95 30.07 -1.49
N TYR A 79 -6.95 29.40 -0.34
CA TYR A 79 -6.83 30.05 0.95
C TYR A 79 -5.50 30.79 1.09
N LEU A 80 -4.37 30.17 0.71
CA LEU A 80 -3.05 30.77 0.80
C LEU A 80 -2.91 32.02 -0.08
N ILE A 81 -3.53 32.03 -1.27
CA ILE A 81 -3.58 33.22 -2.14
C ILE A 81 -4.31 34.36 -1.41
N GLY A 82 -5.51 34.11 -0.87
CA GLY A 82 -6.28 35.10 -0.12
C GLY A 82 -5.56 35.56 1.15
N ALA A 83 -4.99 34.63 1.89
CA ALA A 83 -4.19 34.86 3.09
C ALA A 83 -3.00 35.77 2.81
N GLN A 84 -2.30 35.60 1.68
CA GLN A 84 -1.18 36.45 1.33
C GLN A 84 -1.63 37.88 1.04
N ILE A 85 -2.78 38.07 0.38
CA ILE A 85 -3.36 39.40 0.15
C ILE A 85 -3.68 40.06 1.49
N VAL A 86 -4.38 39.35 2.38
CA VAL A 86 -4.74 39.86 3.72
C VAL A 86 -3.49 40.17 4.55
N TYR A 87 -2.49 39.28 4.54
CA TYR A 87 -1.26 39.44 5.32
C TYR A 87 -0.47 40.70 4.91
N ARG A 88 -0.46 41.06 3.62
CA ARG A 88 0.20 42.29 3.12
C ARG A 88 -0.41 43.58 3.67
N HIS A 89 -1.65 43.56 4.15
CA HIS A 89 -2.30 44.73 4.73
C HIS A 89 -1.91 44.98 6.19
N PHE A 90 -1.23 44.03 6.84
CA PHE A 90 -0.77 44.24 8.21
C PHE A 90 0.44 45.18 8.25
N PRO A 91 0.44 46.20 9.14
CA PRO A 91 1.58 47.10 9.31
C PRO A 91 2.86 46.36 9.69
N THR A 92 3.98 46.71 9.07
CA THR A 92 5.31 46.11 9.34
C THR A 92 5.70 46.23 10.82
N LYS A 93 5.34 47.33 11.47
CA LYS A 93 5.55 47.53 12.91
C LYS A 93 4.92 46.43 13.77
N ILE A 94 3.81 45.83 13.32
CA ILE A 94 3.14 44.74 14.03
C ILE A 94 3.77 43.41 13.63
N THR A 95 3.96 43.16 12.34
CA THR A 95 4.46 41.87 11.84
C THR A 95 5.92 41.60 12.22
N GLU A 96 6.75 42.64 12.35
CA GLU A 96 8.15 42.49 12.77
C GLU A 96 8.37 42.64 14.28
N SER A 97 7.32 42.98 15.04
CA SER A 97 7.41 43.19 16.48
C SER A 97 7.88 41.94 17.23
N THR A 98 8.62 42.14 18.32
CA THR A 98 9.03 41.05 19.22
C THR A 98 7.82 40.30 19.77
N VAL A 99 6.70 40.98 20.02
CA VAL A 99 5.45 40.35 20.47
C VAL A 99 4.89 39.40 19.42
N ASN A 100 4.87 39.80 18.15
CA ASN A 100 4.43 38.91 17.07
C ASN A 100 5.36 37.70 16.92
N LYS A 101 6.68 37.89 16.97
CA LYS A 101 7.66 36.79 16.90
C LYS A 101 7.51 35.83 18.09
N ALA A 102 7.42 36.36 19.32
CA ALA A 102 7.24 35.57 20.53
C ALA A 102 5.89 34.82 20.51
N GLY A 103 4.80 35.47 20.11
CA GLY A 103 3.50 34.82 19.94
C GLY A 103 3.53 33.69 18.90
N GLY A 104 4.35 33.84 17.85
CA GLY A 104 4.57 32.82 16.83
C GLY A 104 5.06 31.49 17.39
N ILE A 105 5.85 31.50 18.47
CA ILE A 105 6.26 30.28 19.18
C ILE A 105 5.05 29.54 19.73
N ALA A 106 4.16 30.24 20.44
CA ALA A 106 2.97 29.64 21.06
C ALA A 106 1.99 29.10 20.00
N ALA A 107 1.74 29.88 18.93
CA ALA A 107 0.88 29.42 17.84
C ALA A 107 1.49 28.21 17.11
N SER A 108 2.79 28.21 16.85
CA SER A 108 3.43 27.07 16.20
C SER A 108 3.50 25.83 17.06
N PHE A 109 3.53 25.96 18.39
CA PHE A 109 3.35 24.82 19.28
C PHE A 109 1.99 24.16 19.05
N ILE A 110 0.91 24.95 18.96
CA ILE A 110 -0.44 24.44 18.65
C ILE A 110 -0.47 23.79 17.27
N LYS A 111 0.11 24.45 16.25
CA LYS A 111 0.20 23.90 14.88
C LYS A 111 0.93 22.56 14.86
N ALA A 112 2.08 22.49 15.52
CA ALA A 112 2.88 21.27 15.65
C ALA A 112 2.09 20.17 16.35
N PHE A 113 1.41 20.50 17.44
CA PHE A 113 0.58 19.56 18.18
C PHE A 113 -0.49 18.93 17.28
N ILE A 114 -1.23 19.75 16.53
CA ILE A 114 -2.26 19.28 15.59
C ILE A 114 -1.64 18.37 14.51
N MET A 115 -0.56 18.81 13.87
CA MET A 115 0.10 18.06 12.79
C MET A 115 0.65 16.72 13.27
N ILE A 116 1.36 16.72 14.40
CA ILE A 116 1.94 15.50 14.96
C ILE A 116 0.81 14.56 15.42
N ALA A 117 -0.26 15.08 16.03
CA ALA A 117 -1.40 14.27 16.43
C ALA A 117 -2.05 13.57 15.22
N ILE A 118 -2.27 14.29 14.11
CA ILE A 118 -2.78 13.71 12.86
C ILE A 118 -1.84 12.61 12.34
N ILE A 119 -0.53 12.89 12.24
CA ILE A 119 0.45 11.91 11.74
C ILE A 119 0.48 10.65 12.61
N VAL A 120 0.57 10.79 13.92
CA VAL A 120 0.59 9.64 14.85
C VAL A 120 -0.72 8.86 14.76
N THR A 121 -1.86 9.55 14.64
CA THR A 121 -3.17 8.90 14.47
C THR A 121 -3.23 8.12 13.17
N LEU A 122 -2.72 8.67 12.06
CA LEU A 122 -2.60 7.94 10.79
C LEU A 122 -1.74 6.70 10.99
N VAL A 123 -0.55 6.81 11.59
CA VAL A 123 0.31 5.64 11.82
C VAL A 123 -0.38 4.55 12.66
N VAL A 124 -1.18 4.90 13.66
CA VAL A 124 -1.87 3.93 14.53
C VAL A 124 -3.11 3.32 13.86
N SER A 125 -3.88 4.14 13.13
CA SER A 125 -5.15 3.76 12.49
C SER A 125 -4.95 2.95 11.21
N LEU A 126 -3.84 3.17 10.50
CA LEU A 126 -3.48 2.41 9.30
C LEU A 126 -2.82 1.08 9.69
N PRO A 127 -2.98 0.02 8.87
CA PRO A 127 -2.34 -1.27 9.10
C PRO A 127 -0.84 -1.22 8.72
N VAL A 128 -0.08 -0.43 9.47
CA VAL A 128 1.39 -0.36 9.38
C VAL A 128 2.03 -1.60 10.00
N SER A 129 3.32 -1.84 9.71
CA SER A 129 4.04 -2.99 10.24
C SER A 129 4.00 -3.04 11.77
N GLY A 130 3.87 -4.25 12.33
CA GLY A 130 3.82 -4.50 13.77
C GLY A 130 4.92 -3.79 14.57
N PRO A 131 6.20 -3.83 14.14
CA PRO A 131 7.28 -3.15 14.85
C PRO A 131 7.12 -1.62 14.94
N ILE A 132 6.56 -0.98 13.91
CA ILE A 132 6.31 0.47 13.92
C ILE A 132 5.19 0.78 14.92
N LYS A 133 4.08 0.05 14.85
CA LYS A 133 2.93 0.24 15.73
C LYS A 133 3.32 0.06 17.20
N THR A 134 4.09 -0.98 17.52
CA THR A 134 4.59 -1.22 18.88
C THR A 134 5.46 -0.07 19.39
N LYS A 135 6.37 0.47 18.55
CA LYS A 135 7.21 1.62 18.93
C LYS A 135 6.38 2.87 19.20
N VAL A 136 5.33 3.12 18.42
CA VAL A 136 4.43 4.27 18.62
C VAL A 136 3.61 4.08 19.89
N LEU A 137 3.07 2.89 20.16
CA LEU A 137 2.30 2.64 21.38
C LEU A 137 3.17 2.65 22.65
N ALA A 138 4.44 2.30 22.54
CA ALA A 138 5.42 2.37 23.63
C ALA A 138 6.02 3.78 23.83
N SER A 139 5.56 4.80 23.09
CA SER A 139 5.99 6.19 23.29
C SER A 139 5.27 6.80 24.50
N SER A 140 5.93 7.72 25.19
CA SER A 140 5.33 8.43 26.33
C SER A 140 4.35 9.51 25.87
N ILE A 141 4.54 10.05 24.65
CA ILE A 141 3.78 11.19 24.12
C ILE A 141 2.66 10.74 23.17
N ALA A 142 2.93 9.74 22.32
CA ALA A 142 2.01 9.35 21.25
C ALA A 142 0.63 8.90 21.75
N PRO A 143 0.48 8.08 22.81
CA PRO A 143 -0.84 7.70 23.32
C PRO A 143 -1.68 8.90 23.76
N PHE A 144 -1.05 9.93 24.35
CA PHE A 144 -1.74 11.16 24.70
C PHE A 144 -2.26 11.88 23.45
N LEU A 145 -1.44 11.99 22.39
CA LEU A 145 -1.86 12.62 21.13
C LEU A 145 -3.02 11.88 20.47
N VAL A 146 -2.94 10.55 20.40
CA VAL A 146 -4.01 9.69 19.83
C VAL A 146 -5.31 9.86 20.60
N SER A 147 -5.26 9.99 21.94
CA SER A 147 -6.46 10.21 22.74
C SER A 147 -7.21 11.51 22.39
N LYS A 148 -6.52 12.51 21.82
CA LYS A 148 -7.13 13.78 21.39
C LYS A 148 -7.77 13.72 20.01
N THR A 149 -7.41 12.72 19.21
CA THR A 149 -7.87 12.57 17.83
C THR A 149 -8.80 11.38 17.64
N GLN A 150 -9.06 10.59 18.68
CA GLN A 150 -9.87 9.36 18.64
C GLN A 150 -11.24 9.54 17.97
N ARG A 151 -11.89 10.70 18.13
CA ARG A 151 -13.17 11.02 17.47
C ARG A 151 -13.08 10.95 15.93
N TYR A 152 -11.92 11.24 15.36
CA TYR A 152 -11.69 11.31 13.92
C TYR A 152 -11.07 10.03 13.35
N GLU A 153 -10.77 9.03 14.20
CA GLU A 153 -10.20 7.76 13.76
C GLU A 153 -11.11 7.05 12.75
N GLY A 154 -12.43 7.09 12.97
CA GLY A 154 -13.40 6.49 12.05
C GLY A 154 -13.39 7.12 10.66
N ASP A 155 -13.22 8.44 10.56
CA ASP A 155 -13.18 9.14 9.27
C ASP A 155 -11.85 8.86 8.54
N ILE A 156 -10.75 8.79 9.28
CA ILE A 156 -9.45 8.36 8.74
C ILE A 156 -9.52 6.92 8.22
N GLN A 157 -10.12 6.00 8.99
CA GLN A 157 -10.28 4.60 8.57
C GLN A 157 -11.18 4.46 7.35
N LYS A 158 -12.26 5.25 7.24
CA LYS A 158 -13.10 5.27 6.03
C LYS A 158 -12.30 5.71 4.80
N LEU A 159 -11.49 6.76 4.94
CA LEU A 159 -10.73 7.34 3.84
C LEU A 159 -9.58 6.43 3.38
N PHE A 160 -8.79 5.91 4.31
CA PHE A 160 -7.54 5.19 4.00
C PHE A 160 -7.63 3.68 4.20
N GLY A 161 -8.48 3.20 5.12
CA GLY A 161 -8.50 1.80 5.54
C GLY A 161 -8.89 0.83 4.41
N ARG A 162 -9.90 1.20 3.61
CA ARG A 162 -10.30 0.37 2.46
C ARG A 162 -9.24 0.34 1.37
N ALA A 163 -8.59 1.45 1.07
CA ALA A 163 -7.53 1.50 0.03
C ALA A 163 -6.33 0.66 0.41
N ILE A 164 -5.95 0.62 1.69
CA ILE A 164 -4.85 -0.21 2.14
C ILE A 164 -5.25 -1.69 2.14
N LYS A 165 -6.47 -2.01 2.59
CA LYS A 165 -6.98 -3.39 2.48
C LYS A 165 -7.03 -3.84 1.03
N ASP A 166 -7.57 -3.01 0.15
CA ASP A 166 -7.67 -3.27 -1.28
C ASP A 166 -6.28 -3.39 -1.91
N SER A 167 -5.29 -2.57 -1.52
CA SER A 167 -3.90 -2.70 -1.96
C SER A 167 -3.28 -4.01 -1.48
N LEU A 168 -3.46 -4.37 -0.21
CA LEU A 168 -2.99 -5.64 0.35
C LEU A 168 -3.67 -6.83 -0.31
N THR A 169 -4.97 -6.76 -0.63
CA THR A 169 -5.70 -7.80 -1.35
C THR A 169 -5.30 -7.85 -2.82
N TYR A 170 -5.13 -6.71 -3.48
CA TYR A 170 -4.67 -6.56 -4.86
C TYR A 170 -3.28 -7.17 -5.05
N PHE A 171 -2.42 -7.07 -4.03
CA PHE A 171 -1.06 -7.60 -4.03
C PHE A 171 -0.88 -8.92 -3.29
N MET A 172 -1.96 -9.48 -2.74
CA MET A 172 -2.00 -10.81 -2.13
C MET A 172 -3.31 -11.51 -2.49
N VAL A 173 -3.64 -11.50 -3.78
CA VAL A 173 -4.82 -12.20 -4.28
C VAL A 173 -4.63 -13.69 -4.01
N LYS A 174 -5.49 -14.27 -3.17
CA LYS A 174 -5.53 -15.72 -2.90
C LYS A 174 -6.84 -16.23 -3.50
N PRO A 175 -6.84 -17.00 -4.59
CA PRO A 175 -8.03 -17.74 -4.95
C PRO A 175 -8.17 -18.83 -3.88
N LYS A 176 -9.38 -19.07 -3.35
CA LYS A 176 -9.67 -20.42 -2.87
C LYS A 176 -9.64 -21.35 -4.09
N GLU A 177 -9.42 -22.65 -3.90
CA GLU A 177 -9.24 -23.62 -5.00
C GLU A 177 -10.25 -23.49 -6.16
N ASN A 178 -11.48 -23.00 -5.89
CA ASN A 178 -12.54 -22.80 -6.89
C ASN A 178 -13.01 -21.33 -7.04
N GLU A 179 -12.25 -20.35 -6.56
CA GLU A 179 -12.65 -18.93 -6.61
C GLU A 179 -11.97 -18.21 -7.77
N LYS A 180 -12.77 -17.57 -8.62
CA LYS A 180 -12.29 -16.77 -9.75
C LYS A 180 -12.38 -15.29 -9.42
N ILE A 181 -11.25 -14.61 -9.51
CA ILE A 181 -11.14 -13.20 -9.15
C ILE A 181 -11.06 -12.39 -10.43
N ASP A 182 -12.00 -11.46 -10.61
CA ASP A 182 -11.97 -10.48 -11.70
C ASP A 182 -10.98 -9.37 -11.32
N LEU A 183 -9.91 -9.23 -12.11
CA LEU A 183 -8.84 -8.27 -11.86
C LEU A 183 -9.27 -6.82 -12.12
N LYS A 184 -10.38 -6.58 -12.84
CA LYS A 184 -10.87 -5.25 -13.26
C LYS A 184 -9.90 -4.48 -14.17
N PHE A 185 -8.84 -5.12 -14.63
CA PHE A 185 -7.91 -4.61 -15.63
C PHE A 185 -7.42 -5.76 -16.52
N THR A 186 -6.89 -5.42 -17.68
CA THR A 186 -6.26 -6.35 -18.62
C THR A 186 -4.91 -5.80 -19.04
N GLN A 187 -3.90 -6.66 -19.20
CA GLN A 187 -2.58 -6.27 -19.68
C GLN A 187 -2.14 -7.25 -20.76
N THR A 188 -2.01 -6.76 -22.00
CA THR A 188 -1.64 -7.59 -23.17
C THR A 188 -0.17 -7.43 -23.56
N GLU A 189 0.42 -6.27 -23.28
CA GLU A 189 1.87 -6.04 -23.44
C GLU A 189 2.56 -6.48 -22.15
N VAL A 190 2.90 -7.76 -22.08
CA VAL A 190 3.57 -8.35 -20.92
C VAL A 190 4.81 -9.10 -21.34
N MET A 191 5.82 -9.11 -20.48
CA MET A 191 7.07 -9.84 -20.70
C MET A 191 7.27 -10.89 -19.61
N ALA A 192 7.86 -12.02 -19.99
CA ALA A 192 8.30 -13.01 -19.02
C ALA A 192 9.50 -12.48 -18.24
N ASP A 193 9.44 -12.55 -16.92
CA ASP A 193 10.49 -12.09 -16.01
C ASP A 193 11.27 -13.29 -15.47
N ARG A 194 12.32 -13.66 -16.21
CA ARG A 194 13.19 -14.79 -15.87
C ARG A 194 13.89 -14.61 -14.54
N LYS A 195 14.26 -13.38 -14.17
CA LYS A 195 14.98 -13.13 -12.93
C LYS A 195 14.08 -13.44 -11.73
N SER A 196 12.83 -12.99 -11.77
CA SER A 196 11.85 -13.33 -10.73
C SER A 196 11.52 -14.82 -10.66
N GLU A 197 11.57 -15.57 -11.76
CA GLU A 197 11.39 -17.03 -11.74
C GLU A 197 12.55 -17.75 -11.04
N GLU A 198 13.79 -17.32 -11.30
CA GLU A 198 14.99 -17.83 -10.65
C GLU A 198 15.01 -17.49 -9.15
N ASP A 199 14.72 -16.24 -8.80
CA ASP A 199 14.66 -15.78 -7.41
C ASP A 199 13.56 -16.52 -6.62
N MET A 200 12.41 -16.78 -7.26
CA MET A 200 11.33 -17.56 -6.64
C MET A 200 11.75 -19.01 -6.38
N LEU A 201 12.50 -19.63 -7.29
CA LEU A 201 13.03 -20.99 -7.10
C LEU A 201 13.99 -21.04 -5.92
N GLU A 202 14.88 -20.05 -5.81
CA GLU A 202 15.83 -19.94 -4.69
C GLU A 202 15.08 -19.84 -3.36
N LEU A 203 14.16 -18.88 -3.23
CA LEU A 203 13.35 -18.68 -2.02
C LEU A 203 12.55 -19.95 -1.65
N LEU A 204 11.93 -20.59 -2.63
CA LEU A 204 11.19 -21.84 -2.43
C LEU A 204 12.10 -22.97 -1.91
N ASN A 205 13.27 -23.14 -2.53
CA ASN A 205 14.21 -24.19 -2.15
C ASN A 205 14.89 -23.91 -0.80
N GLU A 206 15.07 -22.65 -0.41
CA GLU A 206 15.47 -22.29 0.96
C GLU A 206 14.45 -22.77 1.99
N GLU A 207 13.15 -22.57 1.75
CA GLU A 207 12.09 -23.06 2.63
C GLU A 207 12.07 -24.59 2.69
N ARG A 208 12.26 -25.27 1.56
CA ARG A 208 12.38 -26.73 1.54
C ARG A 208 13.59 -27.22 2.33
N SER A 209 14.74 -26.57 2.17
CA SER A 209 15.96 -26.90 2.93
C SER A 209 15.77 -26.69 4.44
N LYS A 210 15.10 -25.61 4.88
CA LYS A 210 14.78 -25.36 6.30
C LYS A 210 13.90 -26.47 6.91
N ASN A 211 13.12 -27.16 6.07
CA ASN A 211 12.25 -28.26 6.46
C ASN A 211 12.85 -29.65 6.15
N ASN A 212 14.15 -29.74 5.85
CA ASN A 212 14.86 -30.99 5.52
C ASN A 212 14.30 -31.72 4.28
N LEU A 213 13.73 -30.98 3.33
CA LEU A 213 13.22 -31.50 2.07
C LEU A 213 14.26 -31.32 0.96
N LYS A 214 14.23 -32.21 -0.03
CA LYS A 214 15.08 -32.09 -1.23
C LYS A 214 14.65 -30.87 -2.05
N PRO A 215 15.60 -30.10 -2.62
CA PRO A 215 15.26 -29.00 -3.51
C PRO A 215 14.53 -29.50 -4.76
N LEU A 216 13.61 -28.68 -5.26
CA LEU A 216 12.95 -28.89 -6.55
C LEU A 216 13.88 -28.44 -7.68
N SER A 217 13.84 -29.18 -8.79
CA SER A 217 14.52 -28.80 -10.03
C SER A 217 13.57 -28.06 -10.96
N MET A 218 14.02 -26.93 -11.53
CA MET A 218 13.23 -26.21 -12.53
C MET A 218 13.10 -27.05 -13.80
N GLU A 219 11.89 -27.25 -14.28
CA GLU A 219 11.59 -27.95 -15.54
C GLU A 219 11.08 -26.93 -16.59
N LEU A 220 11.57 -27.03 -17.82
CA LEU A 220 11.38 -26.04 -18.88
C LEU A 220 9.97 -26.07 -19.48
N GLN A 221 9.40 -27.24 -19.74
CA GLN A 221 8.03 -27.40 -20.26
C GLN A 221 6.99 -26.93 -19.22
N LEU A 222 7.12 -27.32 -17.95
CA LEU A 222 6.28 -26.83 -16.86
C LEU A 222 6.36 -25.31 -16.75
N ARG A 223 7.55 -24.74 -16.89
CA ARG A 223 7.72 -23.28 -16.88
C ARG A 223 6.98 -22.60 -18.03
N GLU A 224 6.98 -23.17 -19.23
CA GLU A 224 6.21 -22.62 -20.35
C GLU A 224 4.69 -22.74 -20.13
N VAL A 225 4.22 -23.82 -19.50
CA VAL A 225 2.81 -23.95 -19.05
C VAL A 225 2.46 -22.83 -18.07
N ALA A 226 3.27 -22.66 -17.03
CA ALA A 226 3.10 -21.62 -16.00
C ALA A 226 3.11 -20.20 -16.60
N ARG A 227 4.04 -19.91 -17.52
CA ARG A 227 4.10 -18.61 -18.22
C ARG A 227 2.86 -18.38 -19.06
N THR A 228 2.40 -19.40 -19.77
CA THR A 228 1.22 -19.30 -20.64
C THR A 228 -0.01 -18.97 -19.82
N HIS A 229 -0.20 -19.63 -18.67
CA HIS A 229 -1.31 -19.35 -17.77
C HIS A 229 -1.23 -17.94 -17.15
N SER A 230 -0.06 -17.53 -16.65
CA SER A 230 0.14 -16.16 -16.15
C SER A 230 -0.12 -15.08 -17.22
N LYS A 231 0.24 -15.33 -18.49
CA LYS A 231 -0.10 -14.41 -19.60
C LYS A 231 -1.59 -14.38 -19.86
N ASP A 232 -2.25 -15.53 -19.84
CA ASP A 232 -3.68 -15.65 -20.08
C ASP A 232 -4.49 -14.88 -19.03
N MET A 233 -4.15 -15.05 -17.75
CA MET A 233 -4.74 -14.34 -16.62
C MET A 233 -4.63 -12.82 -16.76
N PHE A 234 -3.45 -12.29 -17.12
CA PHE A 234 -3.30 -10.86 -17.40
C PHE A 234 -4.07 -10.39 -18.63
N ALA A 235 -3.98 -11.12 -19.74
CA ALA A 235 -4.58 -10.72 -21.00
C ALA A 235 -6.11 -10.68 -20.92
N LYS A 236 -6.71 -11.59 -20.15
CA LYS A 236 -8.16 -11.73 -19.99
C LYS A 236 -8.70 -11.14 -18.68
N GLY A 237 -7.84 -10.58 -17.82
CA GLY A 237 -8.22 -9.85 -16.63
C GLY A 237 -8.86 -10.70 -15.53
N TYR A 238 -8.35 -11.91 -15.33
CA TYR A 238 -8.83 -12.81 -14.27
C TYR A 238 -7.67 -13.43 -13.51
N PHE A 239 -7.95 -13.95 -12.32
CA PHE A 239 -6.99 -14.67 -11.51
C PHE A 239 -7.65 -15.90 -10.88
N ALA A 240 -7.29 -17.08 -11.38
CA ALA A 240 -7.87 -18.37 -10.99
C ALA A 240 -7.01 -19.55 -11.48
N HIS A 241 -7.15 -20.71 -10.82
CA HIS A 241 -6.54 -21.97 -11.26
C HIS A 241 -7.12 -22.46 -12.59
N GLU A 242 -8.43 -22.36 -12.75
CA GLU A 242 -9.14 -22.70 -13.98
C GLU A 242 -9.20 -21.49 -14.93
N ASN A 243 -8.85 -21.70 -16.19
CA ASN A 243 -8.87 -20.62 -17.18
C ASN A 243 -10.30 -20.27 -17.64
N LEU A 244 -10.46 -19.24 -18.49
CA LEU A 244 -11.81 -18.85 -18.97
C LEU A 244 -12.51 -19.92 -19.83
N GLU A 245 -11.77 -20.87 -20.41
CA GLU A 245 -12.32 -22.00 -21.17
C GLU A 245 -12.63 -23.23 -20.31
N GLY A 246 -12.37 -23.15 -19.01
CA GLY A 246 -12.63 -24.22 -18.07
C GLY A 246 -11.50 -25.24 -17.91
N LYS A 247 -10.29 -24.93 -18.39
CA LYS A 247 -9.13 -25.81 -18.29
C LYS A 247 -8.42 -25.65 -16.95
N THR A 248 -8.27 -26.76 -16.25
CA THR A 248 -7.51 -26.88 -15.00
C THR A 248 -6.00 -26.87 -15.26
N PRO A 249 -5.15 -26.73 -14.22
CA PRO A 249 -3.70 -26.86 -14.37
C PRO A 249 -3.29 -28.20 -14.99
N PHE A 250 -4.00 -29.26 -14.62
CA PHE A 250 -3.79 -30.62 -15.12
C PHE A 250 -4.09 -30.73 -16.63
N ASP A 251 -5.20 -30.15 -17.09
CA ASP A 251 -5.52 -30.12 -18.53
C ASP A 251 -4.46 -29.35 -19.32
N ARG A 252 -3.88 -28.30 -18.73
CA ARG A 252 -2.79 -27.52 -19.36
C ARG A 252 -1.48 -28.31 -19.42
N MET A 253 -1.15 -29.06 -18.37
CA MET A 253 0.02 -29.95 -18.37
C MET A 253 -0.14 -31.10 -19.36
N GLU A 254 -1.30 -31.74 -19.40
CA GLU A 254 -1.61 -32.82 -20.35
C GLU A 254 -1.54 -32.33 -21.81
N ALA A 255 -2.13 -31.15 -22.09
CA ALA A 255 -2.06 -30.54 -23.41
C ALA A 255 -0.62 -30.18 -23.85
N ALA A 256 0.29 -29.97 -22.88
CA ALA A 256 1.71 -29.75 -23.14
C ALA A 256 2.52 -31.06 -23.26
N GLY A 257 1.89 -32.22 -23.08
CA GLY A 257 2.54 -33.53 -23.15
C GLY A 257 3.42 -33.83 -21.94
N ILE A 258 3.08 -33.30 -20.76
CA ILE A 258 3.84 -33.50 -19.53
C ILE A 258 3.26 -34.69 -18.76
N ASP A 259 4.07 -35.73 -18.60
CA ASP A 259 3.72 -36.91 -17.82
C ASP A 259 4.00 -36.69 -16.31
N TYR A 260 3.02 -36.95 -15.47
CA TYR A 260 3.13 -36.91 -14.01
C TYR A 260 2.15 -37.88 -13.34
N GLU A 261 2.47 -38.33 -12.13
CA GLU A 261 1.54 -39.11 -11.28
C GLU A 261 0.92 -38.23 -10.19
N TYR A 262 1.63 -37.17 -9.81
CA TYR A 262 1.23 -36.24 -8.77
C TYR A 262 1.62 -34.81 -9.20
N ALA A 263 0.67 -33.90 -9.15
CA ALA A 263 0.86 -32.51 -9.57
C ALA A 263 0.11 -31.52 -8.67
N GLY A 264 0.54 -30.27 -8.67
CA GLY A 264 -0.12 -29.18 -7.95
C GLY A 264 0.20 -27.82 -8.57
N GLU A 265 -0.60 -26.81 -8.23
CA GLU A 265 -0.39 -25.43 -8.68
C GLU A 265 -0.43 -24.46 -7.50
N ASN A 266 0.45 -23.45 -7.53
CA ASN A 266 0.28 -22.23 -6.75
C ASN A 266 0.22 -21.01 -7.65
N LEU A 267 -0.64 -20.05 -7.29
CA LEU A 267 -0.76 -18.76 -7.98
C LEU A 267 -0.46 -17.61 -7.02
N ALA A 268 0.19 -16.56 -7.53
CA ALA A 268 0.36 -15.31 -6.81
C ALA A 268 0.36 -14.11 -7.77
N LEU A 269 -0.26 -13.01 -7.33
CA LEU A 269 -0.11 -11.69 -7.95
C LEU A 269 0.40 -10.73 -6.87
N ALA A 270 1.61 -10.19 -7.05
CA ALA A 270 2.27 -9.33 -6.06
C ALA A 270 3.22 -8.31 -6.72
N PRO A 271 3.65 -7.24 -6.02
CA PRO A 271 4.56 -6.23 -6.59
C PRO A 271 5.94 -6.78 -6.95
N ASN A 272 6.41 -7.79 -6.20
CA ASN A 272 7.73 -8.39 -6.34
C ASN A 272 7.74 -9.85 -5.88
N VAL A 273 8.85 -10.53 -6.13
CA VAL A 273 9.04 -11.96 -5.87
C VAL A 273 9.02 -12.27 -4.37
N GLU A 274 9.58 -11.41 -3.53
CA GLU A 274 9.64 -11.61 -2.08
C GLU A 274 8.24 -11.56 -1.45
N MET A 275 7.40 -10.61 -1.89
CA MET A 275 6.01 -10.50 -1.45
C MET A 275 5.15 -11.66 -1.96
N ALA A 276 5.36 -12.09 -3.21
CA ALA A 276 4.69 -13.27 -3.76
C ALA A 276 5.03 -14.52 -2.92
N HIS A 277 6.32 -14.79 -2.72
CA HIS A 277 6.78 -15.94 -1.94
C HIS A 277 6.26 -15.91 -0.49
N ALA A 278 6.36 -14.76 0.19
CA ALA A 278 5.82 -14.60 1.53
C ALA A 278 4.29 -14.82 1.58
N GLY A 279 3.55 -14.35 0.56
CA GLY A 279 2.11 -14.56 0.44
C GLY A 279 1.75 -16.04 0.29
N LEU A 280 2.52 -16.79 -0.51
CA LEU A 280 2.38 -18.23 -0.68
C LEU A 280 2.67 -18.99 0.62
N MET A 281 3.78 -18.70 1.30
CA MET A 281 4.14 -19.36 2.57
C MET A 281 3.18 -19.05 3.71
N ASN A 282 2.54 -17.87 3.70
CA ASN A 282 1.50 -17.52 4.67
C ASN A 282 0.10 -18.10 4.31
N SER A 283 0.00 -18.90 3.26
CA SER A 283 -1.22 -19.61 2.87
C SER A 283 -1.07 -21.10 3.16
N PRO A 284 -1.88 -21.71 4.04
CA PRO A 284 -1.74 -23.12 4.39
C PRO A 284 -1.75 -24.07 3.17
N GLY A 285 -2.65 -23.84 2.20
CA GLY A 285 -2.73 -24.65 0.97
C GLY A 285 -1.50 -24.50 0.09
N HIS A 286 -1.09 -23.26 -0.22
CA HIS A 286 0.08 -23.05 -1.09
C HIS A 286 1.39 -23.50 -0.42
N ARG A 287 1.52 -23.29 0.89
CA ARG A 287 2.64 -23.78 1.69
C ARG A 287 2.70 -25.31 1.67
N ALA A 288 1.56 -26.00 1.69
CA ALA A 288 1.51 -27.45 1.59
C ALA A 288 2.13 -27.93 0.27
N ASN A 289 1.80 -27.29 -0.86
CA ASN A 289 2.43 -27.60 -2.16
C ASN A 289 3.95 -27.37 -2.13
N ILE A 290 4.40 -26.20 -1.65
CA ILE A 290 5.84 -25.87 -1.57
C ILE A 290 6.63 -26.90 -0.75
N LEU A 291 6.04 -27.38 0.34
CA LEU A 291 6.68 -28.31 1.28
C LEU A 291 6.25 -29.77 1.07
N ASP A 292 5.59 -30.10 -0.04
CA ASP A 292 5.19 -31.47 -0.31
C ASP A 292 6.44 -32.29 -0.72
N PRO A 293 6.77 -33.38 0.00
CA PRO A 293 7.90 -34.23 -0.33
C PRO A 293 7.72 -35.05 -1.62
N HIS A 294 6.49 -35.17 -2.15
CA HIS A 294 6.23 -35.92 -3.39
C HIS A 294 6.73 -35.18 -4.63
N PHE A 295 6.82 -33.85 -4.58
CA PHE A 295 7.33 -33.06 -5.71
C PHE A 295 8.85 -33.08 -5.76
N ASN A 296 9.39 -33.19 -6.98
CA ASN A 296 10.82 -33.07 -7.28
C ASN A 296 11.12 -32.11 -8.45
N LYS A 297 10.10 -31.70 -9.20
CA LYS A 297 10.17 -30.72 -10.29
C LYS A 297 9.21 -29.56 -10.03
N VAL A 298 9.57 -28.40 -10.57
CA VAL A 298 8.69 -27.23 -10.58
C VAL A 298 8.89 -26.43 -11.87
N GLY A 299 7.82 -25.91 -12.45
CA GLY A 299 7.87 -24.85 -13.46
C GLY A 299 7.36 -23.55 -12.86
N ILE A 300 8.20 -22.52 -12.81
CA ILE A 300 7.80 -21.21 -12.31
C ILE A 300 7.71 -20.24 -13.47
N GLY A 301 6.51 -19.75 -13.74
CA GLY A 301 6.25 -18.75 -14.77
C GLY A 301 5.93 -17.40 -14.14
N CYS A 302 6.74 -16.38 -14.44
CA CYS A 302 6.51 -15.01 -13.99
C CYS A 302 6.27 -14.09 -15.17
N ILE A 303 5.19 -13.32 -15.11
CA ILE A 303 4.86 -12.27 -16.08
C ILE A 303 4.86 -10.93 -15.37
N ASP A 304 5.61 -9.97 -15.89
CA ASP A 304 5.64 -8.60 -15.36
C ASP A 304 4.57 -7.75 -16.05
N GLY A 305 3.58 -7.33 -15.25
CA GLY A 305 2.50 -6.42 -15.65
C GLY A 305 2.80 -4.95 -15.34
N GLY A 306 4.04 -4.62 -14.95
CA GLY A 306 4.47 -3.26 -14.63
C GLY A 306 3.77 -2.72 -13.40
N ALA A 307 3.00 -1.64 -13.57
CA ALA A 307 2.24 -1.02 -12.49
C ALA A 307 1.22 -1.98 -11.84
N TYR A 308 0.80 -3.02 -12.57
CA TYR A 308 -0.16 -4.01 -12.10
C TYR A 308 0.47 -5.12 -11.26
N GLY A 309 1.80 -5.16 -11.16
CA GLY A 309 2.57 -6.18 -10.42
C GLY A 309 2.99 -7.36 -11.28
N LYS A 310 3.53 -8.38 -10.62
CA LYS A 310 4.06 -9.61 -11.21
C LYS A 310 3.14 -10.78 -10.90
N MET A 311 2.80 -11.53 -11.95
CA MET A 311 1.94 -12.70 -11.85
C MET A 311 2.76 -13.98 -11.96
N PHE A 312 2.69 -14.77 -10.91
CA PHE A 312 3.41 -16.02 -10.75
C PHE A 312 2.42 -17.20 -10.83
N SER A 313 2.81 -18.21 -11.60
CA SER A 313 2.27 -19.56 -11.52
C SER A 313 3.42 -20.52 -11.18
N GLN A 314 3.22 -21.41 -10.22
CA GLN A 314 4.15 -22.49 -9.89
C GLN A 314 3.44 -23.81 -10.16
N GLU A 315 3.95 -24.57 -11.12
CA GLU A 315 3.42 -25.87 -11.53
C GLU A 315 4.35 -26.96 -10.98
N PHE A 316 3.86 -27.83 -10.12
CA PHE A 316 4.66 -28.84 -9.41
C PHE A 316 4.38 -30.24 -9.97
N THR A 317 5.41 -31.08 -10.10
CA THR A 317 5.25 -32.51 -10.42
C THR A 317 6.28 -33.41 -9.71
N ASN A 318 6.04 -34.72 -9.74
CA ASN A 318 7.00 -35.76 -9.35
C ASN A 318 7.91 -36.26 -10.49
#